data_AF-A0A1F7RX32-F1
#
_entry.id   AF-A0A1F7RX32-F1
#
_cell.length_a   1.000
_cell.length_b   1.000
_cell.length_c   1.000
_cell.angle_alpha   90.00
_cell.angle_beta   90.00
_cell.angle_gamma   90.00
#
_symmetry.space_group_name_H-M   'P 1'
#
loop_
_entity.id
_entity.type
_entity.pdbx_description
1 polymer ?
#
loop_
_entity_poly.entity_id
_entity_poly.type
_entity_poly.pdbx_seq_one_letter_code
_entity_poly.pdbx_strand_id
1 'polypeptide(L)'
;GFDRKVRELTLFRIRQVLKLANIIHPENIVVHPGFDNLRFGGFENVWFENSITTWNIVIKELPYQDISITIENVFEENPFSLVKLVSEINSKNFKICFDIGHFNVFGKIPLTQWIDSIKPHLRELHIHDNNGNNDEHKALGDGGIDIKNFFVLIIKGMEKNLITTIEAHSRENALKSLEWLKNNL
;
A
#
# COMPACT_ATOMS: atom_id res chain seq x y z
N GLY A 1 -9.10 -12.85 -5.53
CA GLY A 1 -8.51 -13.86 -6.42
C GLY A 1 -9.56 -14.78 -6.99
N PHE A 2 -9.47 -15.12 -8.27
CA PHE A 2 -10.44 -15.93 -9.02
C PHE A 2 -10.71 -17.32 -8.38
N ASP A 3 -9.66 -18.01 -7.93
CA ASP A 3 -9.76 -19.34 -7.32
C ASP A 3 -10.31 -19.25 -5.88
N ARG A 4 -11.40 -19.99 -5.62
CA ARG A 4 -12.07 -20.03 -4.31
C ARG A 4 -11.19 -20.63 -3.21
N LYS A 5 -10.47 -21.72 -3.47
CA LYS A 5 -9.61 -22.38 -2.46
C LYS A 5 -8.42 -21.50 -2.10
N VAL A 6 -7.86 -20.80 -3.08
CA VAL A 6 -6.81 -19.81 -2.82
C VAL A 6 -7.34 -18.70 -1.92
N ARG A 7 -8.54 -18.17 -2.18
CA ARG A 7 -9.16 -17.16 -1.31
C ARG A 7 -9.45 -17.65 0.11
N GLU A 8 -9.98 -18.87 0.25
CA GLU A 8 -10.21 -19.49 1.56
C GLU A 8 -8.90 -19.59 2.35
N LEU A 9 -7.81 -19.98 1.69
CA LEU A 9 -6.48 -20.01 2.29
C LEU A 9 -5.96 -18.61 2.64
N THR A 10 -6.12 -17.62 1.76
CA THR A 10 -5.75 -16.22 2.03
C THR A 10 -6.48 -15.69 3.26
N LEU A 11 -7.80 -15.91 3.35
CA LEU A 11 -8.59 -15.49 4.51
C LEU A 11 -8.13 -16.20 5.78
N PHE A 12 -7.80 -17.50 5.70
CA PHE A 12 -7.22 -18.22 6.82
C PHE A 12 -5.90 -17.59 7.30
N ARG A 13 -4.99 -17.20 6.39
CA ARG A 13 -3.73 -16.53 6.74
C ARG A 13 -3.96 -15.15 7.35
N ILE A 14 -4.86 -14.36 6.79
CA ILE A 14 -5.23 -13.04 7.35
C ILE A 14 -5.76 -13.22 8.78
N ARG A 15 -6.62 -14.21 9.05
CA ARG A 15 -7.10 -14.49 10.41
C ARG A 15 -5.98 -14.86 11.38
N GLN A 16 -4.88 -15.48 10.93
CA GLN A 16 -3.72 -15.69 11.79
C GLN A 16 -3.05 -14.36 12.16
N VAL A 17 -2.98 -13.41 11.23
CA VAL A 17 -2.51 -12.04 11.50
C VAL A 17 -3.46 -11.33 12.47
N LEU A 18 -4.77 -11.45 12.31
CA LEU A 18 -5.74 -10.84 13.25
C LEU A 18 -5.61 -11.40 14.68
N LYS A 19 -5.30 -12.69 14.84
CA LYS A 19 -5.00 -13.28 16.16
C LYS A 19 -3.77 -12.65 16.79
N LEU A 20 -2.72 -12.38 16.00
CA LEU A 20 -1.54 -11.64 16.48
C LEU A 20 -1.89 -10.19 16.80
N ALA A 21 -2.69 -9.53 15.94
CA ALA A 21 -3.13 -8.15 16.14
C ALA A 21 -3.92 -7.98 17.45
N ASN A 22 -4.63 -9.01 17.91
CA ASN A 22 -5.30 -9.01 19.22
C ASN A 22 -4.31 -8.91 20.39
N ILE A 23 -3.07 -9.39 20.21
CA ILE A 23 -2.01 -9.42 21.24
C ILE A 23 -1.15 -8.16 21.17
N ILE A 24 -0.67 -7.79 19.98
CA ILE A 24 0.28 -6.69 19.79
C ILE A 24 -0.38 -5.33 19.51
N HIS A 25 -1.68 -5.32 19.17
CA HIS A 25 -2.49 -4.12 18.91
C HIS A 25 -1.79 -3.10 17.97
N PRO A 26 -1.50 -3.47 16.71
CA PRO A 26 -0.81 -2.59 15.79
C PRO A 26 -1.72 -1.43 15.35
N GLU A 27 -1.15 -0.28 15.03
CA GLU A 27 -1.92 0.84 14.48
C GLU A 27 -2.47 0.53 13.07
N ASN A 28 -1.71 -0.22 12.28
CA ASN A 28 -2.06 -0.58 10.91
C ASN A 28 -1.56 -1.98 10.50
N ILE A 29 -2.26 -2.62 9.57
CA ILE A 29 -1.89 -3.88 8.93
C ILE A 29 -1.86 -3.67 7.41
N VAL A 30 -0.68 -3.76 6.81
CA VAL A 30 -0.50 -3.66 5.35
C VAL A 30 -0.74 -5.01 4.70
N VAL A 31 -1.47 -5.01 3.58
CA VAL A 31 -1.81 -6.21 2.81
C VAL A 31 -1.77 -5.93 1.32
N HIS A 32 -1.37 -6.92 0.52
CA HIS A 32 -1.43 -6.78 -0.93
C HIS A 32 -2.86 -7.04 -1.46
N PRO A 33 -3.38 -6.23 -2.40
CA PRO A 33 -4.72 -6.36 -2.96
C PRO A 33 -4.88 -7.60 -3.85
N GLY A 34 -3.75 -8.17 -4.31
CA GLY A 34 -3.71 -9.43 -5.05
C GLY A 34 -4.31 -9.34 -6.46
N PHE A 35 -4.29 -8.16 -7.08
CA PHE A 35 -4.58 -7.98 -8.50
C PHE A 35 -3.30 -7.69 -9.27
N ASP A 36 -3.20 -8.28 -10.46
CA ASP A 36 -2.09 -8.13 -11.39
C ASP A 36 -2.70 -8.22 -12.80
N ASN A 37 -2.66 -7.11 -13.54
CA ASN A 37 -3.29 -7.01 -14.86
C ASN A 37 -2.65 -7.98 -15.87
N LEU A 38 -1.35 -8.29 -15.73
CA LEU A 38 -0.66 -9.23 -16.63
C LEU A 38 -1.18 -10.66 -16.47
N ARG A 39 -1.60 -11.03 -15.25
CA ARG A 39 -2.10 -12.37 -14.93
C ARG A 39 -3.62 -12.48 -15.00
N PHE A 40 -4.33 -11.40 -14.70
CA PHE A 40 -5.78 -11.42 -14.46
C PHE A 40 -6.54 -10.39 -15.30
N GLY A 41 -5.92 -9.80 -16.32
CA GLY A 41 -6.58 -8.87 -17.24
C GLY A 41 -7.87 -9.46 -17.82
N GLY A 42 -8.94 -8.67 -17.79
CA GLY A 42 -10.30 -9.08 -18.17
C GLY A 42 -11.13 -9.73 -17.05
N PHE A 43 -10.55 -9.96 -15.86
CA PHE A 43 -11.24 -10.48 -14.68
C PHE A 43 -11.37 -9.46 -13.54
N GLU A 44 -11.25 -8.16 -13.84
CA GLU A 44 -11.28 -7.07 -12.87
C GLU A 44 -12.55 -7.09 -12.03
N ASN A 45 -13.71 -7.30 -12.66
CA ASN A 45 -14.99 -7.36 -11.95
C ASN A 45 -15.07 -8.56 -11.00
N VAL A 46 -14.57 -9.73 -11.43
CA VAL A 46 -14.54 -10.92 -10.59
C VAL A 46 -13.56 -10.75 -9.43
N TRP A 47 -12.38 -10.15 -9.66
CA TRP A 47 -11.48 -9.78 -8.59
C TRP A 47 -12.16 -8.81 -7.61
N PHE A 48 -12.79 -7.76 -8.13
CA PHE A 48 -13.42 -6.70 -7.34
C PHE A 48 -14.52 -7.25 -6.42
N GLU A 49 -15.52 -7.96 -6.95
CA GLU A 49 -16.62 -8.53 -6.15
C GLU A 49 -16.12 -9.49 -5.06
N ASN A 50 -15.12 -10.30 -5.39
CA ASN A 50 -14.52 -11.22 -4.44
C ASN A 50 -13.68 -10.51 -3.38
N SER A 51 -13.01 -9.41 -3.75
CA SER A 51 -12.27 -8.54 -2.82
C SER A 51 -13.22 -7.84 -1.86
N ILE A 52 -14.34 -7.29 -2.34
CA ILE A 52 -15.40 -6.71 -1.49
C ILE A 52 -15.88 -7.73 -0.45
N THR A 53 -16.18 -8.96 -0.89
CA THR A 53 -16.62 -10.03 0.02
C THR A 53 -15.55 -10.34 1.07
N THR A 54 -14.29 -10.48 0.64
CA THR A 54 -13.17 -10.85 1.52
C THR A 54 -12.90 -9.77 2.57
N TRP A 55 -12.74 -8.52 2.13
CA TRP A 55 -12.38 -7.42 3.02
C TRP A 55 -13.50 -7.07 3.99
N ASN A 56 -14.77 -7.16 3.58
CA ASN A 56 -15.89 -6.98 4.51
C ASN A 56 -15.89 -8.01 5.65
N ILE A 57 -15.45 -9.25 5.39
CA ILE A 57 -15.28 -10.25 6.45
C ILE A 57 -14.13 -9.85 7.37
N VAL A 58 -12.96 -9.54 6.80
CA VAL A 58 -11.74 -9.21 7.56
C VAL A 58 -11.94 -7.98 8.45
N ILE A 59 -12.56 -6.91 7.93
CA ILE A 59 -12.82 -5.68 8.67
C ILE A 59 -13.75 -5.94 9.86
N LYS A 60 -14.77 -6.79 9.70
CA LYS A 60 -15.68 -7.18 10.80
C LYS A 60 -14.99 -8.03 11.87
N GLU A 61 -13.91 -8.72 11.51
CA GLU A 61 -13.12 -9.57 12.40
C GLU A 61 -11.94 -8.83 13.07
N LEU A 62 -11.75 -7.54 12.78
CA LEU A 62 -10.73 -6.74 13.45
C LEU A 62 -10.92 -6.77 14.98
N PRO A 63 -9.86 -7.06 15.75
CA PRO A 63 -9.98 -7.18 17.21
C PRO A 63 -10.23 -5.83 17.90
N TYR A 64 -9.77 -4.73 17.30
CA TYR A 64 -9.97 -3.37 17.81
C TYR A 64 -10.39 -2.42 16.69
N GLN A 65 -11.20 -1.42 17.04
CA GLN A 65 -11.85 -0.48 16.10
C GLN A 65 -10.95 0.66 15.63
N ASP A 66 -9.77 0.79 16.21
CA ASP A 66 -8.72 1.77 15.88
C ASP A 66 -7.65 1.19 14.95
N ILE A 67 -7.57 -0.14 14.79
CA ILE A 67 -6.70 -0.78 13.81
C ILE A 67 -7.17 -0.46 12.40
N SER A 68 -6.25 -0.02 11.56
CA SER A 68 -6.48 0.12 10.12
C SER A 68 -5.91 -1.08 9.34
N ILE A 69 -6.50 -1.35 8.19
CA ILE A 69 -5.94 -2.23 7.16
C ILE A 69 -5.68 -1.35 5.93
N THR A 70 -4.48 -1.41 5.38
CA THR A 70 -4.13 -0.70 4.15
C THR A 70 -3.82 -1.68 3.03
N ILE A 71 -4.40 -1.43 1.85
CA ILE A 71 -3.99 -2.13 0.63
C ILE A 71 -2.86 -1.38 -0.05
N GLU A 72 -1.79 -2.08 -0.35
CA GLU A 72 -0.58 -1.53 -0.97
C GLU A 72 -0.63 -1.64 -2.50
N ASN A 73 -0.22 -0.59 -3.22
CA ASN A 73 0.03 -0.73 -4.66
C ASN A 73 1.28 -1.59 -4.87
N VAL A 74 1.17 -2.61 -5.73
CA VAL A 74 2.28 -3.51 -6.05
C VAL A 74 2.53 -3.53 -7.55
N PHE A 75 1.49 -3.82 -8.35
CA PHE A 75 1.60 -3.97 -9.82
C PHE A 75 0.69 -3.00 -10.58
N GLU A 76 -0.04 -2.17 -9.87
CA GLU A 76 -0.97 -1.23 -10.45
C GLU A 76 -0.24 -0.28 -11.42
N GLU A 77 -0.87 -0.02 -12.57
CA GLU A 77 -0.42 0.98 -13.56
C GLU A 77 -1.09 2.34 -13.34
N ASN A 78 -2.19 2.36 -12.58
CA ASN A 78 -2.99 3.52 -12.21
C ASN A 78 -3.76 3.21 -10.90
N PRO A 79 -4.26 4.22 -10.16
CA PRO A 79 -4.85 4.01 -8.83
C PRO A 79 -6.30 3.49 -8.85
N PHE A 80 -6.94 3.35 -10.02
CA PHE A 80 -8.39 3.25 -10.11
C PHE A 80 -8.96 2.00 -9.44
N SER A 81 -8.30 0.85 -9.55
CA SER A 81 -8.73 -0.40 -8.91
C SER A 81 -8.74 -0.28 -7.38
N LEU A 82 -7.67 0.29 -6.82
CA LEU A 82 -7.52 0.50 -5.37
C LEU A 82 -8.53 1.52 -4.86
N VAL A 83 -8.62 2.69 -5.51
CA VAL A 83 -9.55 3.77 -5.15
C VAL A 83 -11.00 3.28 -5.21
N LYS A 84 -11.38 2.55 -6.27
CA LYS A 84 -12.71 1.96 -6.40
C LYS A 84 -12.99 0.99 -5.24
N LEU A 85 -12.03 0.13 -4.90
CA LEU A 85 -12.18 -0.86 -3.83
C LEU A 85 -12.36 -0.22 -2.45
N VAL A 86 -11.51 0.74 -2.08
CA VAL A 86 -11.63 1.42 -0.78
C VAL A 86 -12.87 2.30 -0.70
N SER A 87 -13.27 2.91 -1.82
CA SER A 87 -14.48 3.74 -1.88
C SER A 87 -15.75 2.90 -1.74
N GLU A 88 -15.81 1.72 -2.36
CA GLU A 88 -16.96 0.81 -2.26
C GLU A 88 -17.08 0.20 -0.85
N ILE A 89 -15.96 -0.19 -0.24
CA ILE A 89 -15.95 -0.71 1.13
C ILE A 89 -16.37 0.38 2.13
N ASN A 90 -15.97 1.63 1.86
CA ASN A 90 -16.35 2.82 2.63
C ASN A 90 -16.19 2.66 4.16
N SER A 91 -15.08 2.06 4.59
CA SER A 91 -14.76 1.84 6.00
C SER A 91 -13.65 2.79 6.45
N LYS A 92 -13.78 3.35 7.66
CA LYS A 92 -12.70 4.13 8.28
C LYS A 92 -11.44 3.29 8.51
N ASN A 93 -11.59 1.97 8.69
CA ASN A 93 -10.52 1.02 8.98
C ASN A 93 -9.92 0.40 7.71
N PHE A 94 -10.31 0.83 6.50
CA PHE A 94 -9.80 0.28 5.25
C PHE A 94 -9.32 1.40 4.33
N LYS A 95 -8.01 1.45 4.10
CA LYS A 95 -7.29 2.58 3.52
C LYS A 95 -6.24 2.11 2.50
N ILE A 96 -5.45 3.04 1.98
CA ILE A 96 -4.38 2.77 1.01
C ILE A 96 -3.02 2.95 1.69
N CYS A 97 -2.12 1.99 1.43
CA CYS A 97 -0.68 2.15 1.57
C CYS A 97 -0.14 2.51 0.20
N PHE A 98 0.63 3.58 0.09
CA PHE A 98 1.28 3.94 -1.15
C PHE A 98 2.77 3.67 -1.08
N ASP A 99 3.23 2.76 -1.93
CA ASP A 99 4.64 2.51 -2.16
C ASP A 99 5.11 3.27 -3.40
N ILE A 100 6.06 4.20 -3.19
CA ILE A 100 6.63 5.02 -4.27
C ILE A 100 7.58 4.23 -5.18
N GLY A 101 8.23 3.19 -4.65
CA GLY A 101 9.14 2.35 -5.39
C GLY A 101 8.41 1.45 -6.38
N HIS A 102 7.35 0.78 -5.96
CA HIS A 102 6.42 0.06 -6.83
C HIS A 102 5.84 1.00 -7.90
N PHE A 103 5.41 2.21 -7.52
CA PHE A 103 4.95 3.21 -8.48
C PHE A 103 6.01 3.54 -9.54
N ASN A 104 7.27 3.71 -9.14
CA ASN A 104 8.34 4.05 -10.08
C ASN A 104 8.62 2.93 -11.10
N VAL A 105 8.30 1.68 -10.76
CA VAL A 105 8.46 0.52 -11.66
C VAL A 105 7.23 0.31 -12.54
N PHE A 106 6.02 0.36 -11.96
CA PHE A 106 4.79 -0.08 -12.64
C PHE A 106 3.89 1.05 -13.11
N GLY A 107 3.97 2.23 -12.48
CA GLY A 107 3.07 3.34 -12.74
C GLY A 107 3.16 3.87 -14.17
N LYS A 108 2.01 4.13 -14.79
CA LYS A 108 1.90 4.60 -16.19
C LYS A 108 1.30 5.99 -16.33
N ILE A 109 0.88 6.61 -15.23
CA ILE A 109 0.35 7.98 -15.20
C ILE A 109 1.24 8.87 -14.32
N PRO A 110 1.21 10.20 -14.50
CA PRO A 110 2.01 11.12 -13.68
C PRO A 110 1.76 10.93 -12.18
N LEU A 111 2.85 10.99 -11.39
CA LEU A 111 2.80 10.85 -9.92
C LEU A 111 1.78 11.79 -9.28
N THR A 112 1.69 13.03 -9.76
CA THR A 112 0.72 14.03 -9.26
C THR A 112 -0.73 13.53 -9.37
N GLN A 113 -1.10 12.98 -10.53
CA GLN A 113 -2.45 12.44 -10.76
C GLN A 113 -2.71 11.22 -9.87
N TRP A 114 -1.69 10.39 -9.65
CA TRP A 114 -1.78 9.24 -8.76
C TRP A 114 -2.05 9.66 -7.32
N ILE A 115 -1.20 10.55 -6.79
CA ILE A 115 -1.30 11.06 -5.43
C ILE A 115 -2.65 11.74 -5.22
N ASP A 116 -3.05 12.65 -6.11
CA ASP A 116 -4.33 13.34 -6.00
C ASP A 116 -5.54 12.38 -5.91
N SER A 117 -5.47 11.24 -6.58
CA SER A 117 -6.52 10.22 -6.57
C SER A 117 -6.58 9.42 -5.26
N ILE A 118 -5.43 9.04 -4.69
CA ILE A 118 -5.38 8.17 -3.51
C ILE A 118 -5.45 8.93 -2.20
N LYS A 119 -5.09 10.21 -2.21
CA LYS A 119 -4.90 11.05 -1.01
C LYS A 119 -6.08 11.03 -0.02
N PRO A 120 -7.37 11.04 -0.44
CA PRO A 120 -8.49 10.92 0.50
C PRO A 120 -8.54 9.60 1.28
N HIS A 121 -7.87 8.57 0.78
CA HIS A 121 -7.83 7.23 1.33
C HIS A 121 -6.45 6.82 1.87
N LEU A 122 -5.45 7.70 1.76
CA LEU A 122 -4.07 7.41 2.11
C LEU A 122 -3.87 7.38 3.64
N ARG A 123 -3.19 6.36 4.14
CA ARG A 123 -2.89 6.18 5.57
C ARG A 123 -1.44 5.82 5.85
N GLU A 124 -0.81 5.09 4.94
CA GLU A 124 0.58 4.66 5.07
C GLU A 124 1.35 4.91 3.77
N LEU A 125 2.65 5.18 3.93
CA LEU A 125 3.62 5.28 2.87
C LEU A 125 4.71 4.23 3.10
N HIS A 126 5.04 3.50 2.06
CA HIS A 126 6.29 2.77 1.98
C HIS A 126 7.26 3.56 1.10
N ILE A 127 8.48 3.74 1.60
CA ILE A 127 9.51 4.51 0.91
C ILE A 127 10.80 3.71 0.82
N HIS A 128 11.30 3.65 -0.40
CA HIS A 128 12.62 3.21 -0.77
C HIS A 128 12.91 3.76 -2.17
N ASP A 129 14.11 3.51 -2.69
CA ASP A 129 14.51 4.00 -4.00
C ASP A 129 14.75 2.85 -4.99
N ASN A 130 14.67 3.15 -6.28
CA ASN A 130 15.05 2.25 -7.36
C ASN A 130 15.24 3.03 -8.69
N ASN A 131 15.77 2.36 -9.71
CA ASN A 131 15.99 2.96 -11.03
C ASN A 131 14.80 2.83 -12.00
N GLY A 132 13.62 2.40 -11.53
CA GLY A 132 12.39 2.26 -12.31
C GLY A 132 12.28 0.99 -13.18
N ASN A 133 13.29 0.13 -13.17
CA ASN A 133 13.27 -1.13 -13.95
C ASN A 133 12.85 -2.33 -13.10
N ASN A 134 13.29 -2.35 -11.85
CA ASN A 134 13.03 -3.41 -10.89
C ASN A 134 12.81 -2.78 -9.52
N ASP A 135 12.20 -3.56 -8.65
CA ASP A 135 11.99 -3.18 -7.28
C ASP A 135 13.24 -3.47 -6.42
N GLU A 136 14.21 -2.54 -6.46
CA GLU A 136 15.56 -2.74 -5.93
C GLU A 136 15.69 -2.49 -4.41
N HIS A 137 14.71 -1.85 -3.76
CA HIS A 137 14.78 -1.40 -2.36
C HIS A 137 16.12 -0.73 -1.96
N LYS A 138 16.60 0.18 -2.80
CA LYS A 138 17.80 0.97 -2.52
C LYS A 138 17.52 1.98 -1.40
N ALA A 139 18.60 2.44 -0.77
CA ALA A 139 18.50 3.55 0.17
C ALA A 139 18.04 4.82 -0.57
N LEU A 140 17.35 5.71 0.13
CA LEU A 140 16.86 6.98 -0.44
C LEU A 140 18.04 7.80 -0.99
N GLY A 141 17.92 8.23 -2.24
CA GLY A 141 18.95 8.97 -2.95
C GLY A 141 19.97 8.11 -3.72
N ASP A 142 19.89 6.78 -3.61
CA ASP A 142 20.73 5.86 -4.39
C ASP A 142 20.04 5.34 -5.68
N GLY A 143 18.78 5.71 -5.90
CA GLY A 143 18.05 5.39 -7.13
C GLY A 143 17.71 6.64 -7.93
N GLY A 144 16.64 6.54 -8.73
CA GLY A 144 16.21 7.58 -9.66
C GLY A 144 14.96 8.34 -9.21
N ILE A 145 14.39 8.03 -8.05
CA ILE A 145 13.13 8.64 -7.60
C ILE A 145 13.40 10.03 -7.03
N ASP A 146 12.64 11.03 -7.48
CA ASP A 146 12.62 12.36 -6.85
C ASP A 146 11.79 12.34 -5.56
N ILE A 147 12.38 11.78 -4.51
CA ILE A 147 11.76 11.61 -3.18
C ILE A 147 11.38 12.97 -2.58
N LYS A 148 12.16 14.04 -2.83
CA LYS A 148 11.85 15.39 -2.33
C LYS A 148 10.52 15.88 -2.90
N ASN A 149 10.39 15.83 -4.22
CA ASN A 149 9.15 16.22 -4.87
C ASN A 149 7.97 15.33 -4.45
N PHE A 150 8.20 14.02 -4.28
CA PHE A 150 7.18 13.11 -3.74
C PHE A 150 6.63 13.60 -2.38
N PHE A 151 7.49 13.92 -1.42
CA PHE A 151 7.03 14.43 -0.12
C PHE A 151 6.34 15.80 -0.22
N VAL A 152 6.79 16.68 -1.11
CA VAL A 152 6.08 17.95 -1.38
C VAL A 152 4.65 17.69 -1.85
N LEU A 153 4.44 16.72 -2.74
CA LEU A 153 3.11 16.35 -3.24
C LEU A 153 2.22 15.73 -2.15
N ILE A 154 2.79 14.89 -1.29
CA ILE A 154 2.07 14.29 -0.15
C ILE A 154 1.65 15.35 0.87
N ILE A 155 2.59 16.18 1.34
CA ILE A 155 2.36 17.14 2.42
C ILE A 155 1.36 18.22 1.99
N LYS A 156 1.39 18.63 0.72
CA LYS A 156 0.50 19.64 0.17
C LYS A 156 -0.95 19.19 0.31
N GLY A 157 -1.65 19.59 1.37
CA GLY A 157 -3.07 19.33 1.59
C GLY A 157 -3.41 18.02 2.31
N MET A 158 -2.49 17.44 3.09
CA MET A 158 -2.83 16.43 4.10
C MET A 158 -2.64 16.98 5.50
N GLU A 159 -3.62 16.75 6.37
CA GLU A 159 -3.48 16.96 7.81
C GLU A 159 -2.86 15.71 8.46
N LYS A 160 -2.04 15.92 9.47
CA LYS A 160 -1.02 15.00 10.01
C LYS A 160 -1.56 13.61 10.39
N ASN A 161 -0.68 12.61 10.24
CA ASN A 161 -0.70 11.21 10.73
C ASN A 161 -0.63 10.15 9.61
N LEU A 162 0.29 10.32 8.65
CA LEU A 162 0.72 9.23 7.78
C LEU A 162 1.77 8.38 8.50
N ILE A 163 1.57 7.07 8.48
CA ILE A 163 2.64 6.13 8.82
C ILE A 163 3.61 6.15 7.64
N THR A 164 4.90 6.30 7.90
CA THR A 164 5.92 6.26 6.85
C THR A 164 6.96 5.21 7.22
N THR A 165 7.03 4.16 6.41
CA THR A 165 7.90 3.01 6.61
C THR A 165 9.01 3.02 5.58
N ILE A 166 10.27 3.00 6.03
CA ILE A 166 11.43 2.80 5.15
C ILE A 166 11.57 1.30 4.89
N GLU A 167 11.42 0.87 3.64
CA GLU A 167 11.60 -0.52 3.26
C GLU A 167 13.02 -0.76 2.77
N ALA A 168 13.81 -1.50 3.55
CA ALA A 168 15.20 -1.77 3.23
C ALA A 168 15.56 -3.22 3.54
N HIS A 169 16.27 -3.85 2.61
CA HIS A 169 16.76 -5.22 2.77
C HIS A 169 18.02 -5.33 3.65
N SER A 170 18.55 -4.21 4.14
CA SER A 170 19.68 -4.18 5.07
C SER A 170 19.56 -3.05 6.08
N ARG A 171 20.12 -3.27 7.27
CA ARG A 171 20.21 -2.23 8.31
C ARG A 171 20.99 -1.00 7.81
N GLU A 172 22.03 -1.23 7.02
CA GLU A 172 22.84 -0.15 6.44
C GLU A 172 22.00 0.76 5.54
N ASN A 173 21.24 0.18 4.62
CA ASN A 173 20.36 0.95 3.74
C ASN A 173 19.27 1.67 4.53
N ALA A 174 18.69 1.04 5.56
CA ALA A 174 17.72 1.69 6.43
C ALA A 174 18.31 2.92 7.13
N LEU A 175 19.52 2.81 7.68
CA LEU A 175 20.21 3.91 8.36
C LEU A 175 20.58 5.04 7.38
N LYS A 176 21.05 4.68 6.18
CA LYS A 176 21.35 5.64 5.12
C LYS A 176 20.11 6.41 4.67
N SER A 177 18.98 5.72 4.47
CA SER A 177 17.69 6.36 4.18
C SER A 177 17.24 7.30 5.30
N LEU A 178 17.40 6.89 6.56
CA LEU A 178 17.08 7.75 7.71
C LEU A 178 17.95 9.02 7.74
N GLU A 179 19.25 8.89 7.45
CA GLU A 179 20.15 10.04 7.34
C GLU A 179 19.78 10.94 6.17
N TRP A 180 19.43 10.36 5.02
CA TRP A 180 18.95 11.10 3.87
C TRP A 180 17.71 11.93 4.22
N LEU A 181 16.70 11.36 4.90
CA LEU A 181 15.50 12.10 5.31
C LEU A 181 15.86 13.30 6.19
N LYS A 182 16.71 13.12 7.20
CA LYS A 182 17.13 14.21 8.13
C LYS A 182 17.80 15.38 7.43
N ASN A 183 18.49 15.12 6.33
CA ASN A 183 19.26 16.13 5.60
C ASN A 183 18.46 16.80 4.47
N ASN A 184 17.26 16.29 4.13
CA ASN A 184 16.56 16.67 2.91
C ASN A 184 15.09 17.05 3.10
N LEU A 185 14.48 16.79 4.27
CA LEU A 185 13.10 17.14 4.63
C LEU A 185 13.07 17.83 6.00
#